data_AF-A0A7L5A2T4-F1
#
_entry.id   AF-A0A7L5A2T4-F1
#
_cell.length_a   1.000
_cell.length_b   1.000
_cell.length_c   1.000
_cell.angle_alpha   90.00
_cell.angle_beta   90.00
_cell.angle_gamma   90.00
#
_symmetry.space_group_name_H-M   'P 1'
#
loop_
_entity.id
_entity.type
_entity.pdbx_description
1 polymer ?
#
loop_
_entity_poly.entity_id
_entity_poly.type
_entity_poly.pdbx_seq_one_letter_code
_entity_poly.pdbx_strand_id
1 'polypeptide(L)'
;MRKPAEIISSPSGEYSLKIDLNKDKTARTKYDCILLTLYDKEGKEITKLQTGASNNMKWAVGWYSNKDTIIVNSKDIGTHAYHLTDKKQLDTLTITQDINSIAENLLNKKYAGR
;
A
#
# COMPACT_ATOMS: atom_id res chain seq x y z
N MET A 1 -5.97 -4.20 20.57
CA MET A 1 -6.32 -2.83 20.13
C MET A 1 -6.43 -2.79 18.62
N ARG A 2 -7.52 -2.23 18.06
CA ARG A 2 -7.64 -1.98 16.62
C ARG A 2 -6.63 -0.88 16.26
N LYS A 3 -5.72 -1.14 15.32
CA LYS A 3 -5.00 -0.02 14.69
C LYS A 3 -6.03 0.69 13.79
N PRO A 4 -6.22 2.01 13.92
CA PRO A 4 -7.06 2.75 12.99
C PRO A 4 -6.48 2.61 11.57
N ALA A 5 -7.36 2.65 10.57
CA ALA A 5 -6.93 2.69 9.18
C ALA A 5 -6.04 3.93 8.98
N GLU A 6 -4.94 3.74 8.27
CA GLU A 6 -3.98 4.80 7.97
C GLU A 6 -4.33 5.40 6.61
N ILE A 7 -4.45 6.72 6.51
CA ILE A 7 -4.70 7.42 5.25
C ILE A 7 -3.49 8.28 4.94
N ILE A 8 -2.92 8.11 3.74
CA ILE A 8 -1.77 8.87 3.26
C ILE A 8 -2.08 9.54 1.92
N SER A 9 -1.86 10.85 1.82
CA SER A 9 -2.04 11.60 0.57
C SER A 9 -0.94 11.33 -0.43
N SER A 10 -1.27 11.33 -1.72
CA SER A 10 -0.27 11.23 -2.79
C SER A 10 0.62 12.47 -2.82
N PRO A 11 1.86 12.35 -3.31
CA PRO A 11 2.77 13.48 -3.50
C PRO A 11 2.17 14.60 -4.38
N SER A 12 1.37 14.25 -5.38
CA SER A 12 0.66 15.22 -6.21
C SER A 12 -0.51 15.92 -5.53
N GLY A 13 -1.08 15.33 -4.47
CA GLY A 13 -2.33 15.77 -3.86
C GLY A 13 -3.60 15.33 -4.60
N GLU A 14 -3.49 14.65 -5.74
CA GLU A 14 -4.66 14.21 -6.54
C GLU A 14 -5.35 12.97 -5.96
N TYR A 15 -4.66 12.21 -5.09
CA TYR A 15 -5.17 10.96 -4.55
C TYR A 15 -4.94 10.85 -3.05
N SER A 16 -5.75 10.00 -2.41
CA SER A 16 -5.48 9.51 -1.05
C SER A 16 -5.59 8.00 -0.99
N LEU A 17 -4.66 7.38 -0.27
CA LEU A 17 -4.60 5.93 -0.09
C LEU A 17 -4.98 5.59 1.34
N LYS A 18 -6.08 4.84 1.51
CA LYS A 18 -6.42 4.19 2.77
C LYS A 18 -5.79 2.81 2.81
N ILE A 19 -5.09 2.55 3.91
CA ILE A 19 -4.45 1.28 4.24
C ILE A 19 -5.26 0.67 5.38
N ASP A 20 -5.90 -0.46 5.08
CA ASP A 20 -6.74 -1.21 6.03
C ASP A 20 -6.36 -2.69 6.01
N LEU A 21 -7.05 -3.49 6.80
CA LEU A 21 -6.90 -4.94 6.86
C LEU A 21 -8.14 -5.61 6.32
N ASN A 22 -7.96 -6.66 5.52
CA ASN A 22 -9.08 -7.49 5.10
C ASN A 22 -9.61 -8.28 6.31
N LYS A 23 -10.88 -8.07 6.66
CA LYS A 23 -11.56 -8.76 7.76
C LYS A 23 -12.60 -9.77 7.30
N ASP A 24 -12.69 -10.03 6.01
CA ASP A 24 -13.54 -11.08 5.46
C ASP A 24 -12.99 -12.45 5.85
N LYS A 25 -13.71 -13.12 6.77
CA LYS A 25 -13.34 -14.46 7.26
C LYS A 25 -13.54 -15.56 6.21
N THR A 26 -14.29 -15.29 5.14
CA THR A 26 -14.49 -16.24 4.04
C THR A 26 -13.25 -16.29 3.14
N ALA A 27 -12.54 -15.17 2.99
CA ALA A 27 -11.27 -15.07 2.28
C ALA A 27 -10.07 -15.54 3.13
N ARG A 28 -10.08 -16.82 3.56
CA ARG A 28 -9.14 -17.35 4.57
C ARG A 28 -7.65 -17.08 4.30
N THR A 29 -7.21 -17.11 3.05
CA THR A 29 -5.80 -16.87 2.66
C THR A 29 -5.42 -15.39 2.59
N LYS A 30 -6.40 -14.49 2.68
CA LYS A 30 -6.24 -13.03 2.63
C LYS A 30 -6.75 -12.34 3.89
N TYR A 31 -7.32 -13.09 4.82
CA TYR A 31 -7.73 -12.58 6.12
C TYR A 31 -6.52 -11.97 6.85
N ASP A 32 -6.70 -10.76 7.35
CA ASP A 32 -5.66 -9.95 7.98
C ASP A 32 -4.48 -9.57 7.08
N CYS A 33 -4.65 -9.67 5.76
CA CYS A 33 -3.72 -9.06 4.80
C CYS A 33 -4.08 -7.60 4.52
N ILE A 34 -3.08 -6.80 4.13
CA ILE A 34 -3.25 -5.39 3.80
C ILE A 34 -4.20 -5.22 2.61
N LEU A 35 -5.21 -4.38 2.80
CA LEU A 35 -6.16 -3.94 1.80
C LEU A 35 -5.90 -2.46 1.51
N LEU A 36 -5.68 -2.14 0.25
CA LEU A 36 -5.47 -0.79 -0.21
C LEU A 36 -6.76 -0.28 -0.86
N THR A 37 -7.19 0.91 -0.49
CA THR A 37 -8.30 1.62 -1.16
C THR A 37 -7.81 2.98 -1.61
N LEU A 38 -7.91 3.24 -2.92
CA LEU A 38 -7.52 4.51 -3.51
C LEU A 38 -8.76 5.40 -3.69
N TYR A 39 -8.65 6.65 -3.29
CA TYR A 39 -9.66 7.68 -3.46
C TYR A 39 -9.10 8.82 -4.31
N ASP A 40 -9.98 9.51 -5.04
CA ASP A 40 -9.64 10.79 -5.66
C ASP A 40 -9.62 11.93 -4.63
N LYS A 41 -9.26 13.14 -5.10
CA LYS A 41 -9.22 14.36 -4.29
C LYS A 41 -10.57 14.77 -3.67
N GLU A 42 -11.68 14.30 -4.22
CA GLU A 42 -13.03 14.56 -3.69
C GLU A 42 -13.44 13.52 -2.64
N GLY A 43 -12.57 12.53 -2.37
CA GLY A 43 -12.82 11.45 -1.42
C GLY A 43 -13.68 10.33 -2.00
N LYS A 44 -13.88 10.29 -3.32
CA LYS A 44 -14.62 9.21 -3.98
C LYS A 44 -13.70 8.02 -4.22
N GLU A 45 -14.17 6.84 -3.86
CA GLU A 45 -13.42 5.59 -4.08
C GLU A 45 -13.22 5.35 -5.58
N ILE A 46 -11.97 5.18 -5.99
CA ILE A 46 -11.59 4.83 -7.36
C ILE A 46 -11.52 3.31 -7.47
N THR A 47 -10.75 2.66 -6.59
CA THR A 47 -10.47 1.23 -6.66
C THR A 47 -9.93 0.65 -5.36
N LYS A 48 -9.91 -0.68 -5.28
CA LYS A 48 -9.38 -1.46 -4.16
C LYS A 48 -8.40 -2.51 -4.66
N LEU A 49 -7.34 -2.74 -3.89
CA LEU A 49 -6.37 -3.80 -4.16
C LEU A 49 -6.12 -4.62 -2.90
N GLN A 50 -6.48 -5.90 -2.96
CA GLN A 50 -6.13 -6.88 -1.95
C GLN A 50 -4.69 -7.33 -2.15
N THR A 51 -3.81 -7.02 -1.21
CA THR A 51 -2.41 -7.49 -1.26
C THR A 51 -2.28 -8.90 -0.66
N GLY A 52 -1.07 -9.48 -0.73
CA GLY A 52 -0.70 -10.65 0.07
C GLY A 52 0.05 -10.34 1.36
N ALA A 53 0.34 -9.07 1.66
CA ALA A 53 1.14 -8.71 2.82
C ALA A 53 0.34 -8.97 4.11
N SER A 54 0.80 -9.89 4.94
CA SER A 54 0.16 -10.22 6.21
C SER A 54 0.46 -9.15 7.26
N ASN A 55 -0.56 -8.77 8.03
CA ASN A 55 -0.38 -7.90 9.18
C ASN A 55 0.47 -8.51 10.30
N ASN A 56 0.69 -9.84 10.27
CA ASN A 56 1.57 -10.54 11.20
C ASN A 56 3.07 -10.36 10.88
N MET A 57 3.40 -9.80 9.70
CA MET A 57 4.77 -9.56 9.27
C MET A 57 5.15 -8.08 9.38
N LYS A 58 6.45 -7.76 9.26
CA LYS A 58 6.87 -6.36 9.10
C LYS A 58 6.51 -5.89 7.70
N TRP A 59 5.74 -4.81 7.63
CA TRP A 59 5.30 -4.22 6.37
C TRP A 59 5.22 -2.70 6.45
N ALA A 60 5.42 -2.03 5.33
CA ALA A 60 5.22 -0.60 5.15
C ALA A 60 4.56 -0.33 3.80
N VAL A 61 3.73 0.72 3.76
CA VAL A 61 3.10 1.21 2.54
C VAL A 61 3.39 2.70 2.46
N GLY A 62 3.63 3.20 1.25
CA GLY A 62 3.91 4.61 1.01
C GLY A 62 3.79 4.97 -0.45
N TRP A 63 4.14 6.22 -0.76
CA TRP A 63 4.17 6.72 -2.13
C TRP A 63 5.60 6.90 -2.61
N TYR A 64 5.83 6.65 -3.89
CA TYR A 64 7.00 7.11 -4.61
C TYR A 64 6.78 8.56 -5.06
N SER A 65 7.66 9.46 -4.64
CA SER A 65 7.49 10.92 -4.77
C SER A 65 7.27 11.41 -6.20
N ASN A 66 7.81 10.71 -7.20
CA ASN A 66 7.91 11.27 -8.55
C ASN A 66 6.74 10.87 -9.48
N LYS A 67 5.91 9.88 -9.11
CA LYS A 67 4.97 9.26 -10.06
C LYS A 67 3.63 8.78 -9.46
N ASP A 68 3.24 9.26 -8.28
CA ASP A 68 2.05 8.76 -7.54
C ASP A 68 1.96 7.22 -7.57
N THR A 69 3.10 6.58 -7.41
CA THR A 69 3.21 5.12 -7.41
C THR A 69 3.12 4.66 -5.97
N ILE A 70 2.22 3.74 -5.70
CA ILE A 70 2.09 3.13 -4.37
C ILE A 70 3.18 2.09 -4.24
N ILE A 71 3.91 2.09 -3.13
CA ILE A 71 4.91 1.10 -2.78
C ILE A 71 4.40 0.31 -1.58
N VAL A 72 4.48 -1.01 -1.65
CA VAL A 72 4.26 -1.94 -0.53
C VAL A 72 5.54 -2.72 -0.32
N ASN A 73 6.15 -2.63 0.86
CA ASN A 73 7.23 -3.50 1.27
C ASN A 73 6.72 -4.41 2.39
N SER A 74 6.85 -5.72 2.24
CA SER A 74 6.53 -6.67 3.29
C SER A 74 7.54 -7.81 3.32
N LYS A 75 7.85 -8.32 4.52
CA LYS A 75 8.81 -9.42 4.67
C LYS A 75 8.29 -10.77 4.16
N ASP A 76 7.00 -10.94 3.92
CA ASP A 76 6.42 -12.17 3.36
C ASP A 76 6.28 -12.16 1.82
N ILE A 77 5.93 -11.01 1.23
CA ILE A 77 5.70 -10.91 -0.22
C ILE A 77 6.76 -10.10 -0.98
N GLY A 78 7.72 -9.50 -0.27
CA GLY A 78 8.74 -8.61 -0.83
C GLY A 78 8.22 -7.20 -1.14
N THR A 79 8.92 -6.52 -2.05
CA THR A 79 8.56 -5.19 -2.52
C THR A 79 7.65 -5.29 -3.74
N HIS A 80 6.51 -4.59 -3.68
CA HIS A 80 5.57 -4.41 -4.79
C HIS A 80 5.34 -2.93 -5.03
N ALA A 81 5.11 -2.54 -6.27
CA ALA A 81 4.79 -1.18 -6.65
C ALA A 81 3.58 -1.17 -7.58
N TYR A 82 2.70 -0.19 -7.41
CA TYR A 82 1.45 -0.10 -8.14
C TYR A 82 1.20 1.30 -8.68
N HIS A 83 0.64 1.38 -9.88
CA HIS A 83 0.17 2.64 -10.45
C HIS A 83 -1.29 2.55 -10.86
N LEU A 84 -1.97 3.70 -10.89
CA LEU A 84 -3.31 3.78 -11.43
C LEU A 84 -3.25 3.73 -12.96
N THR A 85 -4.02 2.84 -13.55
CA THR A 85 -4.23 2.75 -15.00
C THR A 85 -5.44 3.56 -15.44
N ASP A 86 -5.55 3.86 -16.73
CA ASP A 86 -6.71 4.56 -17.32
C ASP A 86 -8.05 3.86 -17.06
N LYS A 87 -8.01 2.54 -16.80
CA LYS A 87 -9.18 1.73 -16.45
C LYS A 87 -9.59 1.84 -14.98
N LYS A 88 -8.98 2.76 -14.22
CA LYS A 88 -9.20 2.93 -12.77
C LYS A 88 -8.87 1.65 -11.98
N GLN A 89 -7.81 0.96 -12.37
CA GLN A 89 -7.31 -0.23 -11.69
C GLN A 89 -5.86 -0.02 -11.30
N LEU A 90 -5.46 -0.59 -10.16
CA LEU A 90 -4.07 -0.63 -9.74
C LEU A 90 -3.37 -1.82 -10.43
N ASP A 91 -2.34 -1.53 -11.20
CA ASP A 91 -1.51 -2.54 -11.85
C ASP A 91 -0.07 -2.49 -11.35
N THR A 92 0.65 -3.60 -11.49
CA THR A 92 1.98 -3.80 -10.90
C THR A 92 3.05 -3.19 -11.80
N LEU A 93 4.00 -2.49 -11.18
CA LEU A 93 5.20 -2.00 -11.85
C LEU A 93 6.42 -2.89 -11.57
N THR A 94 7.31 -2.96 -12.55
CA THR A 94 8.64 -3.54 -12.35
C THR A 94 9.40 -2.78 -11.28
N ILE A 95 9.93 -3.51 -10.30
CA ILE A 95 10.68 -2.92 -9.19
C ILE A 95 12.08 -2.54 -9.67
N THR A 96 12.35 -1.23 -9.71
CA THR A 96 13.68 -0.69 -9.94
C THR A 96 14.46 -0.59 -8.62
N GLN A 97 15.78 -0.41 -8.72
CA GLN A 97 16.64 -0.23 -7.54
C GLN A 97 16.22 0.98 -6.68
N ASP A 98 15.77 2.06 -7.32
CA ASP A 98 15.27 3.26 -6.63
C ASP A 98 14.00 2.98 -5.83
N ILE A 99 13.02 2.31 -6.46
CA ILE A 99 11.78 1.88 -5.78
C ILE A 99 12.13 1.00 -4.59
N ASN A 100 13.03 0.03 -4.77
CA ASN A 100 13.41 -0.88 -3.70
C ASN A 100 14.10 -0.17 -2.54
N SER A 101 14.98 0.80 -2.83
CA SER A 101 15.65 1.60 -1.81
C SER A 101 14.66 2.42 -0.98
N ILE A 102 13.65 2.99 -1.63
CA ILE A 102 12.58 3.74 -0.94
C ILE A 102 11.69 2.80 -0.13
N ALA A 103 11.39 1.62 -0.67
CA ALA A 103 10.62 0.59 0.02
C ALA A 103 11.31 0.16 1.33
N GLU A 104 12.61 -0.09 1.30
CA GLU A 104 13.42 -0.39 2.49
C GLU A 104 13.45 0.79 3.47
N ASN A 105 13.59 2.01 2.97
CA ASN A 105 13.54 3.21 3.82
C ASN A 105 12.18 3.38 4.52
N LEU A 106 11.07 3.12 3.83
CA LEU A 106 9.72 3.13 4.42
C LEU A 106 9.60 2.09 5.55
N LEU A 107 10.09 0.88 5.29
CA LEU A 107 10.08 -0.18 6.28
C LEU A 107 10.96 0.18 7.49
N ASN A 108 12.18 0.61 7.25
CA ASN A 108 13.11 1.01 8.31
C ASN A 108 12.52 2.16 9.13
N LYS A 109 12.03 3.24 8.51
CA LYS A 109 11.41 4.36 9.25
C LYS A 109 10.25 3.92 10.15
N LYS A 110 9.39 3.03 9.67
CA LYS A 110 8.23 2.54 10.44
C LYS A 110 8.62 1.69 11.65
N TYR A 111 9.78 1.04 11.63
CA TYR A 111 10.24 0.12 12.66
C TYR A 111 11.55 0.54 13.37
N ALA A 112 12.17 1.68 13.01
CA ALA A 112 13.47 2.13 13.53
C ALA A 112 13.47 2.54 15.01
N GLY A 113 12.29 2.71 15.62
CA GLY A 113 12.12 3.07 17.03
C GLY A 113 11.46 1.99 17.88
N ARG A 114 11.61 0.71 17.52
CA ARG A 114 11.07 -0.44 18.25
C ARG A 114 12.16 -1.37 18.74
#